data_AF-A0A8R1ETW4-F1
#
_entry.id   AF-A0A8R1ETW4-F1
#
_cell.length_a   1.000
_cell.length_b   1.000
_cell.length_c   1.000
_cell.angle_alpha   90.00
_cell.angle_beta   90.00
_cell.angle_gamma   90.00
#
_symmetry.space_group_name_H-M   'P 1'
#
loop_
_entity.id
_entity.type
_entity.pdbx_description
1 polymer ?
#
loop_
_entity_poly.entity_id
_entity_poly.type
_entity_poly.pdbx_seq_one_letter_code
_entity_poly.pdbx_strand_id
1 'polypeptide(L)'
;MFDEKLLVGISTIGSACAVLSCLIVIPSIYQTIDEIHSEVLTGVNHFRVETDVAWVEMMDVQVLVSPPSKPRQNPFNSVFRQKRQTFSGLPSWCQCEPAKPRCP
;
A
#
# COMPACT_ATOMS: atom_id res chain seq x y z
N MET A 1 25.39 -41.27 -58.73
CA MET A 1 26.37 -40.29 -58.19
C MET A 1 25.83 -38.85 -58.20
N PHE A 2 25.18 -38.35 -59.26
CA PHE A 2 24.67 -36.96 -59.32
C PHE A 2 23.45 -36.72 -58.40
N ASP A 3 22.49 -37.66 -58.37
CA ASP A 3 21.26 -37.54 -57.56
C ASP A 3 21.54 -37.45 -56.05
N GLU A 4 22.50 -38.23 -55.56
CA GLU A 4 22.94 -38.20 -54.16
C GLU A 4 23.55 -36.84 -53.77
N LYS A 5 24.32 -36.22 -54.67
CA LYS A 5 24.93 -34.91 -54.43
C LYS A 5 23.89 -33.79 -54.46
N LEU A 6 22.88 -33.90 -55.33
CA LEU A 6 21.76 -32.98 -55.38
C LEU A 6 20.94 -33.03 -54.08
N LEU A 7 20.62 -34.24 -53.59
CA LEU A 7 19.85 -34.43 -52.37
C LEU A 7 20.57 -33.88 -51.13
N VAL A 8 21.87 -34.14 -51.03
CA VAL A 8 22.72 -33.58 -49.96
C VAL A 8 22.82 -32.05 -50.08
N GLY A 9 22.92 -31.51 -51.29
CA GLY A 9 22.94 -30.06 -51.54
C GLY A 9 21.66 -29.36 -51.05
N ILE A 10 20.49 -29.90 -51.39
CA ILE A 10 19.20 -29.34 -50.95
C ILE A 10 19.08 -29.41 -49.43
N SER A 11 19.45 -30.55 -48.83
CA SER A 11 19.36 -30.75 -47.38
C SER A 11 20.29 -29.80 -46.59
N THR A 12 21.52 -29.61 -47.08
CA THR A 12 22.49 -28.69 -46.44
C THR A 12 22.04 -27.24 -46.53
N ILE A 13 21.52 -26.80 -47.68
CA ILE A 13 20.98 -25.44 -47.83
C ILE A 13 19.77 -25.23 -46.93
N GLY A 14 18.84 -26.20 -46.87
CA GLY A 14 17.67 -26.11 -45.99
C GLY A 14 18.05 -26.00 -44.52
N SER A 15 19.04 -26.79 -44.08
CA SER A 15 19.54 -26.74 -42.70
C SER A 15 20.24 -25.41 -42.40
N ALA A 16 21.06 -24.91 -43.34
CA ALA A 16 21.71 -23.62 -43.20
C ALA A 16 20.70 -22.46 -43.10
N CYS A 17 19.66 -22.47 -43.93
CA CYS A 17 18.58 -21.48 -43.87
C CYS A 17 17.82 -21.53 -42.53
N ALA A 18 17.56 -22.73 -41.99
CA ALA A 18 16.92 -22.87 -40.69
C ALA A 18 17.76 -22.28 -39.56
N VAL A 19 19.07 -22.58 -39.53
CA VAL A 19 20.00 -22.03 -38.52
C VAL A 19 20.09 -20.51 -38.64
N LEU A 20 20.20 -19.97 -39.85
CA LEU A 20 20.21 -18.53 -40.09
C LEU A 20 18.92 -17.85 -39.62
N SER A 21 17.77 -18.48 -39.87
CA SER A 21 16.48 -17.99 -39.38
C SER A 21 16.45 -17.92 -37.85
N CYS A 22 16.90 -18.97 -37.15
CA CYS A 22 16.99 -18.96 -35.70
C CYS A 22 17.92 -17.85 -35.18
N LEU A 23 19.07 -17.63 -35.83
CA LEU A 23 20.03 -16.58 -35.45
C LEU A 23 19.48 -15.17 -35.60
N ILE A 24 18.48 -14.94 -36.46
CA ILE A 24 17.83 -13.63 -36.64
C ILE A 24 16.64 -13.47 -35.69
N VAL A 25 15.81 -14.51 -35.55
CA VAL A 25 14.57 -14.46 -34.76
C VAL A 25 14.86 -14.40 -33.26
N ILE A 26 15.90 -15.08 -32.78
CA ILE A 26 16.22 -15.08 -31.35
C ILE A 26 16.57 -13.66 -30.87
N PRO A 27 17.52 -12.92 -31.49
CA PRO A 27 17.78 -11.54 -31.11
C PRO A 27 16.56 -10.62 -31.19
N SER A 28 15.71 -10.77 -32.22
CA SER A 28 14.52 -9.92 -32.34
C SER A 28 13.54 -10.14 -31.19
N ILE A 29 13.33 -11.40 -30.78
CA ILE A 29 12.45 -11.72 -29.65
C ILE A 29 13.03 -11.16 -28.35
N TYR A 30 14.35 -11.26 -28.13
CA TYR A 30 14.98 -10.68 -26.94
C TYR A 30 14.79 -9.16 -26.86
N GLN A 31 14.94 -8.45 -27.98
CA GLN A 31 14.68 -7.01 -28.03
C GLN A 31 13.22 -6.68 -27.70
N THR A 32 12.27 -7.41 -28.28
CA THR A 32 10.84 -7.22 -27.99
C THR A 32 10.50 -7.51 -26.53
N ILE A 33 11.10 -8.54 -25.92
CA ILE A 33 10.90 -8.86 -24.50
C ILE A 33 11.42 -7.72 -23.63
N ASP A 34 12.61 -7.19 -23.91
CA ASP A 34 13.21 -6.11 -23.11
C ASP A 34 12.38 -4.83 -23.20
N GLU A 35 11.93 -4.47 -24.41
CA GLU A 35 11.05 -3.34 -24.64
C GLU A 35 9.75 -3.46 -23.86
N ILE A 36 9.02 -4.58 -24.01
CA ILE A 36 7.76 -4.83 -23.29
C ILE A 36 7.98 -4.86 -21.78
N HIS A 37 9.07 -5.48 -21.31
CA HIS A 37 9.40 -5.52 -19.89
C HIS A 37 9.60 -4.11 -19.32
N SER A 38 10.32 -3.25 -20.04
CA SER A 38 10.53 -1.86 -19.66
C SER A 38 9.22 -1.05 -19.66
N GLU A 39 8.35 -1.27 -20.64
CA GLU A 39 7.04 -0.62 -20.75
C GLU A 39 6.14 -1.02 -19.58
N VAL A 40 6.06 -2.31 -19.26
CA VAL A 40 5.25 -2.82 -18.14
C VAL A 40 5.76 -2.27 -16.81
N LEU A 41 7.08 -2.30 -16.57
CA LEU A 41 7.64 -1.73 -15.34
C LEU A 41 7.36 -0.24 -15.22
N THR A 42 7.46 0.51 -16.31
CA THR A 42 7.15 1.93 -16.34
C THR A 42 5.67 2.18 -16.07
N GLY A 43 4.78 1.42 -16.71
CA GLY A 43 3.34 1.53 -16.54
C GLY A 43 2.88 1.21 -15.11
N VAL A 44 3.41 0.14 -14.50
CA VAL A 44 3.12 -0.23 -13.10
C VAL A 44 3.61 0.86 -12.14
N ASN A 45 4.81 1.39 -12.36
CA ASN A 45 5.34 2.48 -11.54
C ASN A 45 4.48 3.74 -11.66
N HIS A 46 4.09 4.12 -12.88
CA HIS A 46 3.22 5.27 -13.10
C HIS A 46 1.86 5.08 -12.42
N PHE A 47 1.21 3.94 -12.61
CA PHE A 47 -0.05 3.62 -11.95
C PHE A 47 0.07 3.67 -10.42
N ARG A 48 1.17 3.14 -9.87
CA ARG A 48 1.42 3.16 -8.42
C ARG A 48 1.51 4.59 -7.90
N VAL A 49 2.25 5.47 -8.59
CA VAL A 49 2.41 6.88 -8.19
C VAL A 49 1.06 7.60 -8.26
N GLU A 50 0.33 7.48 -9.36
CA GLU A 50 -0.99 8.13 -9.51
C GLU A 50 -1.99 7.63 -8.47
N THR A 51 -2.00 6.32 -8.19
CA THR A 51 -2.89 5.73 -7.19
C THR A 51 -2.55 6.19 -5.77
N ASP A 52 -1.26 6.28 -5.44
CA ASP A 52 -0.79 6.76 -4.13
C ASP A 52 -1.17 8.23 -3.92
N VAL A 53 -0.99 9.07 -4.96
CA VAL A 53 -1.43 10.47 -4.95
C VAL A 53 -2.94 10.58 -4.75
N ALA A 54 -3.74 9.84 -5.53
CA ALA A 54 -5.18 9.83 -5.40
C ALA A 54 -5.64 9.31 -4.03
N TRP A 55 -4.93 8.33 -3.44
CA TRP A 55 -5.22 7.83 -2.10
C TRP A 55 -4.97 8.88 -1.03
N VAL A 56 -3.86 9.61 -1.11
CA VAL A 56 -3.56 10.73 -0.20
C VAL A 56 -4.63 11.81 -0.30
N GLU A 57 -5.04 12.20 -1.51
CA GLU A 57 -6.10 13.18 -1.72
C GLU A 57 -7.44 12.72 -1.11
N MET A 58 -7.82 11.44 -1.30
CA MET A 58 -9.01 10.86 -0.67
C MET A 58 -8.93 10.86 0.87
N MET A 59 -7.74 10.61 1.45
CA MET A 59 -7.54 10.67 2.89
C MET A 59 -7.68 12.10 3.43
N ASP A 60 -7.18 13.10 2.72
CA ASP A 60 -7.33 14.51 3.11
C ASP A 60 -8.81 14.95 3.11
N VAL A 61 -9.61 14.49 2.14
CA VAL A 61 -11.06 14.72 2.12
C VAL A 61 -11.75 14.04 3.32
N GLN A 62 -11.33 12.82 3.68
CA GLN A 62 -11.85 12.15 4.88
C GLN A 62 -11.51 12.94 6.14
N VAL A 63 -10.32 13.55 6.26
CA VAL A 63 -9.96 14.41 7.41
C VAL A 63 -10.83 15.68 7.48
N LEU A 64 -11.22 16.25 6.34
CA LEU A 64 -12.08 17.44 6.29
C LEU A 64 -13.56 17.17 6.59
N VAL A 65 -14.06 15.98 6.25
CA VAL A 65 -15.49 15.63 6.38
C VAL A 65 -15.76 14.70 7.58
N SER A 66 -14.74 14.09 8.16
CA SER A 66 -14.89 13.31 9.39
C SER A 66 -15.01 14.25 10.61
N PRO A 67 -16.05 14.09 11.45
CA PRO A 67 -16.12 14.82 12.71
C PRO A 67 -14.87 14.47 13.54
N PRO A 68 -14.27 15.44 14.27
CA PRO A 68 -13.06 15.18 15.04
C PRO A 68 -13.27 13.94 15.89
N SER A 69 -12.41 12.94 15.70
CA SER A 69 -12.53 11.64 16.38
C SER A 69 -12.73 11.92 17.86
N LYS A 70 -13.96 11.74 18.35
CA LYS A 70 -14.26 12.00 19.76
C LYS A 70 -13.25 11.18 20.55
N PRO A 71 -12.40 11.79 21.39
CA PRO A 71 -11.33 11.06 22.06
C PRO A 71 -11.94 9.86 22.75
N ARG A 72 -11.36 8.67 22.53
CA ARG A 72 -11.87 7.42 23.09
C ARG A 72 -12.06 7.61 24.59
N GLN A 73 -13.31 7.75 25.03
CA GLN A 73 -13.60 7.83 26.46
C GLN A 73 -13.30 6.46 27.05
N ASN A 74 -12.45 6.43 28.09
CA ASN A 74 -12.06 5.19 28.72
C ASN A 74 -13.33 4.50 29.28
N PRO A 75 -13.65 3.27 28.84
CA PRO A 75 -14.84 2.54 29.29
C PRO A 75 -14.82 2.23 30.80
N PHE A 76 -13.66 2.39 31.45
CA PHE A 76 -13.49 2.25 32.89
C PHE A 76 -13.65 3.55 33.68
N ASN A 77 -14.04 4.69 33.06
CA ASN A 77 -14.37 5.90 33.82
C ASN A 77 -15.59 5.71 34.77
N SER A 78 -16.44 4.72 34.51
CA SER A 78 -17.51 4.31 35.45
C SER A 78 -17.02 3.35 36.54
N VAL A 79 -15.88 2.68 36.32
CA VAL A 79 -15.29 1.68 37.22
C VAL A 79 -14.29 2.32 38.18
N PHE A 80 -13.51 3.29 37.71
CA PHE A 80 -12.72 4.16 38.57
C PHE A 80 -13.63 5.24 39.13
N ARG A 81 -14.15 4.97 40.34
CA ARG A 81 -14.93 5.91 41.14
C ARG A 81 -14.28 7.29 41.14
N GLN A 82 -14.85 8.24 40.38
CA GLN A 82 -14.43 9.63 40.43
C GLN A 82 -14.53 10.11 41.88
N LYS A 83 -13.41 10.55 42.46
CA LYS A 83 -13.38 11.05 43.83
C LYS A 83 -14.35 12.24 43.90
N ARG A 84 -15.44 12.12 44.68
CA ARG A 84 -16.48 13.16 44.88
C ARG A 84 -15.97 14.48 45.51
N GLN A 85 -14.67 14.74 45.47
CA GLN A 85 -14.06 15.98 45.97
C GLN A 85 -13.86 17.04 44.88
N THR A 86 -14.66 17.03 43.81
CA THR A 86 -14.84 18.22 42.97
C THR A 86 -15.69 19.23 43.75
N PHE A 87 -15.03 20.03 44.58
CA PHE A 87 -15.61 21.11 45.38
C PHE A 87 -16.08 22.33 44.57
N SER A 88 -15.90 22.29 43.25
CA SER A 88 -16.11 23.42 42.34
C SER A 88 -17.58 23.74 42.01
N GLY A 89 -18.54 23.12 42.72
CA GLY A 89 -19.98 23.34 42.47
C GLY A 89 -20.90 23.16 43.68
N LEU A 90 -20.37 23.16 44.91
CA LEU A 90 -21.20 23.00 46.11
C LEU A 90 -21.67 24.36 46.65
N PRO A 91 -22.92 24.47 47.12
CA PRO A 91 -23.42 25.68 47.77
C PRO A 91 -22.59 26.04 49.00
N SER A 92 -22.55 27.34 49.34
CA SER A 92 -21.76 27.88 50.47
C SER A 92 -22.12 27.31 51.85
N TRP A 93 -23.25 26.63 51.97
CA TRP A 93 -23.73 26.00 53.21
C TRP A 93 -23.34 24.51 53.34
N CYS A 94 -22.59 23.95 52.38
CA CYS A 94 -22.22 22.54 52.44
C CYS A 94 -20.98 22.32 53.34
N GLN A 95 -21.20 21.67 54.49
CA GLN A 95 -20.13 21.29 55.42
C GLN A 95 -19.41 20.04 54.90
N CYS A 96 -18.34 20.25 54.14
CA CYS A 96 -17.66 19.17 53.43
C CYS A 96 -16.53 18.49 54.22
N GLU A 97 -16.15 19.03 55.38
CA GLU A 97 -15.24 18.40 56.34
C GLU A 97 -15.98 18.10 57.66
N PRO A 98 -15.76 16.91 58.25
CA PRO A 98 -16.34 16.58 59.55
C PRO A 98 -15.81 17.55 60.62
N ALA A 99 -16.72 18.16 61.38
CA ALA A 99 -16.37 19.11 62.44
C ALA A 99 -15.47 18.44 63.47
N LYS A 100 -14.22 18.92 63.58
CA LYS A 100 -13.27 18.43 64.59
C LYS A 100 -13.80 18.78 65.99
N PRO A 101 -13.99 17.79 66.89
CA PRO A 101 -14.42 18.08 68.25
C PRO A 101 -13.32 18.87 68.97
N ARG A 102 -13.68 20.04 69.52
CA ARG A 102 -12.84 20.74 70.50
C ARG A 102 -13.01 20.02 71.83
N CYS A 103 -12.00 19.25 72.22
CA CYS A 103 -11.93 18.67 73.56
C CYS A 103 -11.44 19.76 74.54
N PRO A 104 -11.98 19.80 75.79
CA PRO A 104 -11.44 20.66 76.85
C PRO A 104 -10.03 20.27 77.26
#